data_AF-A0A7S0CHH6-F1
#
_entry.id   AF-A0A7S0CHH6-F1
#
_cell.length_a   1.000
_cell.length_b   1.000
_cell.length_c   1.000
_cell.angle_alpha   90.00
_cell.angle_beta   90.00
_cell.angle_gamma   90.00
#
_symmetry.space_group_name_H-M   'P 1'
#
loop_
_entity.id
_entity.type
_entity.pdbx_description
1 polymer ?
#
loop_
_entity_poly.entity_id
_entity_poly.type
_entity_poly.pdbx_seq_one_letter_code
_entity_poly.pdbx_strand_id
1 'polypeptide(L)'
;FVSTNDVLVSNHSNLVKPRIQTMAINFRNRVSGAESSDAGNYEAVLVLDKGSYSTPTQVRQAVQNYNKDATATGRKDPLPGVWEALREPRLLGQLSNWASFFDQLEVPSWTQELHLPVLNISKIPFDCAVMFKPKAGFYAIMYICTTPSFQNRDFWQTNAPVDELVSNEIF
;
A
#
# COMPACT_ATOMS: atom_id res chain seq x y z
N PHE A 1 19.21 2.93 -4.05
CA PHE A 1 18.11 3.88 -3.76
C PHE A 1 16.89 3.09 -3.29
N VAL A 2 16.26 3.52 -2.20
CA VAL A 2 14.93 3.07 -1.74
C VAL A 2 13.96 4.25 -1.82
N SER A 3 12.70 4.00 -2.16
CA SER A 3 11.67 5.04 -2.27
C SER A 3 10.83 5.14 -1.01
N THR A 4 10.07 6.24 -0.90
CA THR A 4 9.00 6.40 0.09
C THR A 4 8.03 5.23 0.09
N ASN A 5 7.66 4.69 -1.09
CA ASN A 5 6.81 3.50 -1.19
C ASN A 5 7.43 2.29 -0.49
N ASP A 6 8.72 2.04 -0.71
CA ASP A 6 9.42 0.90 -0.10
C ASP A 6 9.46 1.02 1.43
N VAL A 7 9.66 2.26 1.93
CA VAL A 7 9.67 2.56 3.37
C VAL A 7 8.29 2.33 3.99
N LEU A 8 7.24 2.87 3.39
CA LEU A 8 5.88 2.76 3.91
C LEU A 8 5.33 1.33 3.84
N VAL A 9 5.62 0.59 2.78
CA VAL A 9 5.31 -0.85 2.68
C VAL A 9 6.01 -1.63 3.76
N SER A 10 7.31 -1.43 3.94
CA SER A 10 8.06 -2.14 4.96
C SER A 10 7.56 -1.81 6.36
N ASN A 11 7.28 -0.53 6.65
CA ASN A 11 6.74 -0.11 7.93
C ASN A 11 5.37 -0.73 8.21
N HIS A 12 4.38 -0.52 7.34
CA HIS A 12 3.04 -1.08 7.49
C HIS A 12 3.07 -2.59 7.73
N SER A 13 3.83 -3.31 6.90
CA SER A 13 3.91 -4.77 6.96
C SER A 13 4.58 -5.27 8.26
N ASN A 14 5.53 -4.52 8.81
CA ASN A 14 6.15 -4.85 10.09
C ASN A 14 5.25 -4.54 11.30
N LEU A 15 4.32 -3.58 11.18
CA LEU A 15 3.33 -3.28 12.20
C LEU A 15 2.19 -4.30 12.19
N VAL A 16 1.58 -4.52 11.03
CA VAL A 16 0.49 -5.48 10.84
C VAL A 16 0.99 -6.91 11.03
N LYS A 17 2.21 -7.22 10.57
CA LYS A 17 2.81 -8.57 10.53
C LYS A 17 1.93 -9.59 9.81
N PRO A 18 1.46 -9.31 8.59
CA PRO A 18 0.63 -10.27 7.89
C PRO A 18 1.49 -11.44 7.40
N ARG A 19 0.89 -12.63 7.29
CA ARG A 19 1.56 -13.77 6.67
C ARG A 19 1.83 -13.52 5.18
N ILE A 20 0.90 -12.84 4.52
CA ILE A 20 1.02 -12.36 3.15
C ILE A 20 0.70 -10.88 3.10
N GLN A 21 1.66 -10.07 2.66
CA GLN A 21 1.44 -8.67 2.31
C GLN A 21 1.23 -8.57 0.80
N THR A 22 0.13 -7.95 0.39
CA THR A 22 -0.13 -7.61 -1.01
C THR A 22 0.17 -6.15 -1.27
N MET A 23 0.76 -5.87 -2.42
CA MET A 23 1.02 -4.50 -2.87
C MET A 23 0.55 -4.33 -4.31
N ALA A 24 -0.39 -3.41 -4.53
CA ALA A 24 -0.84 -3.07 -5.88
C ALA A 24 0.31 -2.38 -6.64
N ILE A 25 0.51 -2.80 -7.89
CA ILE A 25 1.54 -2.26 -8.78
C ILE A 25 0.92 -1.85 -10.11
N ASN A 26 1.27 -0.64 -10.58
CA ASN A 26 0.85 -0.14 -11.89
C ASN A 26 1.66 -0.80 -13.01
N PHE A 27 0.98 -1.32 -14.03
CA PHE A 27 1.58 -1.95 -15.21
C PHE A 27 1.85 -1.00 -16.37
N ARG A 28 1.28 0.21 -16.33
CA ARG A 28 1.58 1.21 -17.36
C ARG A 28 3.08 1.46 -17.44
N ASN A 29 3.59 1.47 -18.67
CA ASN A 29 5.00 1.60 -19.01
C ASN A 29 5.88 0.45 -18.46
N ARG A 30 5.28 -0.69 -18.06
CA ARG A 30 6.00 -1.90 -17.61
C ARG A 30 5.66 -3.14 -18.42
N VAL A 31 4.52 -3.14 -19.11
CA VAL A 31 4.08 -4.21 -20.02
C VAL A 31 3.86 -3.59 -21.39
N SER A 32 4.20 -4.34 -22.45
CA SER A 32 3.98 -3.90 -23.83
C SER A 32 2.50 -3.63 -24.10
N GLY A 33 2.19 -2.49 -24.71
CA GLY A 33 0.82 -2.09 -25.03
C GLY A 33 0.02 -1.48 -23.88
N ALA A 34 0.64 -1.19 -22.74
CA ALA A 34 0.04 -0.43 -21.63
C ALA A 34 0.81 0.87 -21.39
N GLU A 35 0.24 1.99 -21.82
CA GLU A 35 0.84 3.33 -21.77
C GLU A 35 0.30 4.17 -20.61
N SER A 36 1.01 5.26 -20.26
CA SER A 36 0.57 6.18 -19.21
C SER A 36 -0.78 6.84 -19.47
N SER A 37 -1.15 7.04 -20.73
CA SER A 37 -2.41 7.68 -21.14
C SER A 37 -3.60 6.74 -21.18
N ASP A 38 -3.39 5.43 -21.03
CA ASP A 38 -4.49 4.46 -21.15
C ASP A 38 -5.45 4.58 -19.97
N ALA A 39 -6.75 4.67 -20.29
CA ALA A 39 -7.83 4.66 -19.32
C ALA A 39 -8.11 3.24 -18.80
N GLY A 40 -8.47 3.12 -17.52
CA GLY A 40 -8.83 1.85 -16.88
C GLY A 40 -7.84 1.38 -15.80
N ASN A 41 -8.02 0.17 -15.30
CA ASN A 41 -7.16 -0.41 -14.27
C ASN A 41 -6.12 -1.34 -14.91
N TYR A 42 -4.86 -0.89 -14.90
CA TYR A 42 -3.70 -1.68 -15.33
C TYR A 42 -2.88 -1.98 -14.09
N GLU A 43 -3.34 -2.94 -13.29
CA GLU A 43 -2.68 -3.33 -12.06
C GLU A 43 -2.46 -4.83 -11.97
N ALA A 44 -1.46 -5.20 -11.17
CA ALA A 44 -1.43 -6.50 -10.53
C ALA A 44 -1.02 -6.34 -9.08
N VAL A 45 -0.89 -7.50 -8.42
CA VAL A 45 -0.54 -7.58 -7.01
C VAL A 45 0.81 -8.25 -6.88
N LEU A 46 1.77 -7.50 -6.33
CA LEU A 46 2.99 -8.08 -5.81
C LEU A 46 2.69 -8.74 -4.47
N VAL A 47 2.98 -10.03 -4.36
CA VAL A 47 2.81 -10.82 -3.15
C VAL A 47 4.15 -10.89 -2.42
N LEU A 48 4.16 -10.37 -1.19
CA LEU A 48 5.32 -10.29 -0.31
C LEU A 48 5.07 -11.14 0.94
N ASP A 49 6.14 -11.65 1.52
CA ASP A 49 6.16 -12.26 2.85
C ASP A 49 7.14 -11.53 3.77
N LYS A 50 7.25 -12.00 5.01
CA LYS A 50 8.15 -11.41 6.00
C LYS A 50 9.58 -11.29 5.49
N GLY A 51 10.08 -12.34 4.81
CA GLY A 51 11.43 -12.33 4.23
C GLY A 51 11.64 -11.25 3.16
N SER A 52 10.57 -10.66 2.64
CA SER A 52 10.57 -9.76 1.49
C SER A 52 10.05 -8.36 1.79
N TYR A 53 9.29 -8.16 2.87
CA TYR A 53 8.86 -6.84 3.33
C TYR A 53 9.61 -6.31 4.56
N SER A 54 10.40 -7.14 5.26
CA SER A 54 10.99 -6.77 6.56
C SER A 54 11.87 -5.51 6.52
N THR A 55 12.45 -5.18 5.37
CA THR A 55 13.22 -3.94 5.17
C THR A 55 12.82 -3.24 3.87
N PRO A 56 12.97 -1.90 3.77
CA PRO A 56 12.69 -1.17 2.53
C PRO A 56 13.53 -1.68 1.34
N THR A 57 14.77 -2.10 1.60
CA THR A 57 15.65 -2.68 0.57
C THR A 57 15.08 -3.99 0.01
N GLN A 58 14.51 -4.85 0.84
CA GLN A 58 13.89 -6.09 0.39
C GLN A 58 12.64 -5.82 -0.44
N VAL A 59 11.80 -4.84 -0.05
CA VAL A 59 10.65 -4.42 -0.86
C VAL A 59 11.11 -3.93 -2.22
N ARG A 60 12.15 -3.09 -2.25
CA ARG A 60 12.74 -2.59 -3.50
C ARG A 60 13.23 -3.73 -4.40
N GLN A 61 13.92 -4.71 -3.83
CA GLN A 61 14.38 -5.88 -4.57
C GLN A 61 13.20 -6.66 -5.16
N ALA A 62 12.14 -6.88 -4.38
CA ALA A 62 10.94 -7.57 -4.87
C ALA A 62 10.28 -6.82 -6.05
N VAL A 63 10.14 -5.50 -5.97
CA VAL A 63 9.60 -4.68 -7.07
C VAL A 63 10.49 -4.74 -8.33
N GLN A 64 11.82 -4.64 -8.15
CA GLN A 64 12.75 -4.68 -9.28
C GLN A 64 12.79 -6.05 -9.96
N ASN A 65 12.70 -7.13 -9.18
CA ASN A 65 12.67 -8.48 -9.72
C ASN A 65 11.38 -8.75 -10.49
N TYR A 66 10.24 -8.31 -9.95
CA TYR A 66 8.95 -8.43 -10.63
C TYR A 66 8.92 -7.70 -11.99
N ASN A 67 9.54 -6.51 -12.08
CA ASN A 67 9.62 -5.76 -13.34
C ASN A 67 10.53 -6.42 -14.39
N LYS A 68 11.46 -7.31 -13.99
CA LYS A 68 12.36 -7.99 -14.92
C LYS A 68 11.78 -9.31 -15.43
N ASP A 69 11.04 -9.99 -14.59
CA ASP A 69 10.43 -11.28 -14.88
C ASP A 69 9.04 -11.30 -14.25
N ALA A 70 8.00 -11.25 -15.08
CA ALA A 70 6.61 -11.24 -14.64
C ALA A 70 6.19 -12.53 -13.90
N THR A 71 7.08 -13.53 -13.85
CA THR A 71 6.92 -14.75 -13.05
C THR A 71 7.61 -14.68 -11.69
N ALA A 72 8.46 -13.68 -11.45
CA ALA A 72 9.20 -13.53 -10.20
C ALA A 72 8.24 -13.24 -9.05
N THR A 73 8.19 -14.16 -8.09
CA THR A 73 7.40 -13.95 -6.88
C THR A 73 8.16 -13.03 -5.94
N GLY A 74 7.49 -11.99 -5.43
CA GLY A 74 8.05 -11.12 -4.40
C GLY A 74 8.19 -11.78 -3.02
N ARG A 75 7.91 -13.08 -2.89
CA ARG A 75 7.98 -13.89 -1.66
C ARG A 75 9.15 -14.87 -1.71
N LYS A 76 9.64 -15.25 -0.54
CA LYS A 76 10.67 -16.28 -0.31
C LYS A 76 10.07 -17.61 0.14
N ASP A 77 8.98 -17.56 0.89
CA ASP A 77 8.26 -18.71 1.42
C ASP A 77 7.11 -19.13 0.49
N PRO A 78 6.68 -20.40 0.50
CA PRO A 78 5.45 -20.86 -0.14
C PRO A 78 4.22 -20.06 0.30
N LEU A 79 3.17 -20.07 -0.53
CA LEU A 79 1.85 -19.59 -0.09
C LEU A 79 1.35 -20.46 1.06
N PRO A 80 0.60 -19.89 2.03
CA PRO A 80 0.09 -20.65 3.15
C PRO A 80 -0.84 -21.75 2.67
N GLY A 81 -0.67 -22.96 3.23
CA GLY A 81 -1.59 -24.07 3.01
C GLY A 81 -2.94 -23.82 3.68
N VAL A 82 -3.95 -24.65 3.39
CA VAL A 82 -5.31 -24.51 3.94
C VAL A 82 -5.31 -24.40 5.47
N TRP A 83 -4.58 -25.28 6.15
CA TRP A 83 -4.56 -25.32 7.62
C TRP A 83 -3.80 -24.14 8.25
N GLU A 84 -2.79 -23.62 7.56
CA GLU A 84 -2.09 -22.41 7.99
C GLU A 84 -3.00 -21.19 7.82
N ALA A 85 -3.65 -21.06 6.66
CA ALA A 85 -4.57 -19.98 6.35
C ALA A 85 -5.75 -19.91 7.34
N LEU A 86 -6.29 -21.05 7.78
CA LEU A 86 -7.39 -21.11 8.76
C LEU A 86 -6.95 -20.74 10.20
N ARG A 87 -5.65 -20.82 10.51
CA ARG A 87 -5.12 -20.57 11.87
C ARG A 87 -4.42 -19.23 12.00
N GLU A 88 -4.08 -18.60 10.88
CA GLU A 88 -3.34 -17.35 10.85
C GLU A 88 -4.30 -16.16 11.06
N PRO A 89 -4.29 -15.50 12.24
CA PRO A 89 -5.18 -14.37 12.51
C PRO A 89 -4.91 -13.17 11.60
N ARG A 90 -3.72 -13.07 11.01
CA ARG A 90 -3.32 -11.97 10.12
C ARG A 90 -2.84 -12.52 8.79
N LEU A 91 -3.71 -13.25 8.12
CA LEU A 91 -3.35 -13.92 6.88
C LEU A 91 -2.92 -12.94 5.80
N LEU A 92 -3.68 -11.84 5.67
CA LEU A 92 -3.55 -10.87 4.60
C LEU A 92 -3.36 -9.46 5.17
N GLY A 93 -2.43 -8.71 4.58
CA GLY A 93 -2.37 -7.26 4.66
C GLY A 93 -2.29 -6.69 3.24
N GLN A 94 -2.76 -5.46 3.05
CA GLN A 94 -2.71 -4.81 1.74
C GLN A 94 -2.18 -3.39 1.82
N LEU A 95 -1.37 -2.99 0.85
CA LEU A 95 -1.00 -1.59 0.69
C LEU A 95 -1.09 -1.22 -0.79
N SER A 96 -1.80 -0.15 -1.09
CA SER A 96 -1.89 0.39 -2.45
C SER A 96 -1.29 1.79 -2.51
N ASN A 97 -0.70 2.13 -3.64
CA ASN A 97 -0.14 3.44 -3.88
C ASN A 97 -0.80 4.08 -5.09
N TRP A 98 -1.59 5.11 -4.80
CA TRP A 98 -2.31 5.90 -5.78
C TRP A 98 -1.69 7.29 -5.99
N ALA A 99 -0.63 7.61 -5.23
CA ALA A 99 0.03 8.90 -5.29
C ALA A 99 0.64 9.22 -6.66
N SER A 100 0.97 8.19 -7.46
CA SER A 100 1.47 8.35 -8.82
C SER A 100 0.39 8.71 -9.84
N PHE A 101 -0.89 8.49 -9.52
CA PHE A 101 -2.02 8.82 -10.40
C PHE A 101 -2.63 10.19 -10.08
N PHE A 102 -2.08 10.88 -9.09
CA PHE A 102 -2.57 12.20 -8.73
C PHE A 102 -2.35 13.19 -9.88
N ASP A 103 -3.42 13.88 -10.23
CA ASP A 103 -3.39 15.12 -10.97
C ASP A 103 -4.16 16.19 -10.19
N GLN A 104 -3.72 17.43 -10.28
CA GLN A 104 -4.37 18.54 -9.57
C GLN A 104 -5.62 18.93 -10.36
N LEU A 105 -6.78 18.90 -9.70
CA LEU A 105 -8.02 19.34 -10.33
C LEU A 105 -8.04 20.87 -10.45
N GLU A 106 -8.02 21.37 -11.68
CA GLU A 106 -8.15 22.80 -12.00
C GLU A 106 -9.58 23.10 -12.47
N VAL A 107 -10.41 23.60 -11.54
CA VAL A 107 -11.77 24.08 -11.85
C VAL A 107 -11.81 25.59 -11.62
N PRO A 108 -12.30 26.40 -12.60
CA PRO A 108 -12.36 27.85 -12.43
C PRO A 108 -13.07 28.26 -11.15
N SER A 109 -12.43 29.16 -10.38
CA SER A 109 -12.92 29.69 -9.09
C SER A 109 -12.99 28.67 -7.93
N TRP A 110 -12.45 27.47 -8.10
CA TRP A 110 -12.44 26.43 -7.08
C TRP A 110 -11.00 25.99 -6.79
N THR A 111 -10.69 25.76 -5.51
CA THR A 111 -9.39 25.22 -5.08
C THR A 111 -9.61 23.84 -4.49
N GLN A 112 -8.90 22.83 -5.01
CA GLN A 112 -8.87 21.52 -4.38
C GLN A 112 -7.99 21.57 -3.12
N GLU A 113 -8.63 21.58 -1.96
CA GLU A 113 -7.97 21.56 -0.65
C GLU A 113 -7.50 20.15 -0.25
N LEU A 114 -8.30 19.13 -0.58
CA LEU A 114 -8.09 17.76 -0.12
C LEU A 114 -8.71 16.74 -1.08
N HIS A 115 -7.91 15.78 -1.52
CA HIS A 115 -8.32 14.57 -2.23
C HIS A 115 -8.11 13.36 -1.32
N LEU A 116 -9.19 12.69 -0.92
CA LEU A 116 -9.14 11.49 -0.09
C LEU A 116 -9.50 10.23 -0.89
N PRO A 117 -8.82 9.09 -0.63
CA PRO A 117 -9.30 7.79 -1.05
C PRO A 117 -10.70 7.52 -0.50
N VAL A 118 -11.59 7.01 -1.35
CA VAL A 118 -12.95 6.59 -0.96
C VAL A 118 -13.01 5.08 -0.92
N LEU A 119 -13.33 4.53 0.25
CA LEU A 119 -13.43 3.08 0.45
C LEU A 119 -14.69 2.75 1.25
N ASN A 120 -15.28 1.58 0.97
CA ASN A 120 -16.28 1.01 1.85
C ASN A 120 -15.59 0.14 2.92
N ILE A 121 -15.26 0.75 4.05
CA ILE A 121 -14.51 0.10 5.14
C ILE A 121 -15.20 -1.15 5.69
N SER A 122 -16.54 -1.22 5.62
CA SER A 122 -17.29 -2.41 6.07
C SER A 122 -17.03 -3.67 5.22
N LYS A 123 -16.43 -3.50 4.04
CA LYS A 123 -16.08 -4.58 3.11
C LYS A 123 -14.60 -4.99 3.15
N ILE A 124 -13.80 -4.40 4.03
CA ILE A 124 -12.36 -4.65 4.12
C ILE A 124 -12.09 -5.47 5.39
N PRO A 125 -11.88 -6.79 5.29
CA PRO A 125 -11.73 -7.66 6.45
C PRO A 125 -10.28 -7.81 6.94
N PHE A 126 -9.37 -6.94 6.49
CA PHE A 126 -7.94 -7.00 6.81
C PHE A 126 -7.35 -5.61 7.01
N ASP A 127 -6.24 -5.54 7.73
CA ASP A 127 -5.49 -4.29 7.88
C ASP A 127 -4.88 -3.89 6.52
N CYS A 128 -5.18 -2.67 6.07
CA CYS A 128 -4.63 -2.13 4.84
C CYS A 128 -4.26 -0.66 4.95
N ALA A 129 -3.49 -0.20 3.96
CA ALA A 129 -3.15 1.20 3.83
C ALA A 129 -3.21 1.69 2.38
N VAL A 130 -3.52 2.98 2.23
CA VAL A 130 -3.58 3.65 0.93
C VAL A 130 -2.64 4.85 0.97
N MET A 131 -1.58 4.81 0.16
CA MET A 131 -0.74 5.98 -0.10
C MET A 131 -1.37 6.83 -1.20
N PHE A 132 -1.48 8.13 -0.99
CA PHE A 132 -2.10 9.05 -1.94
C PHE A 132 -1.46 10.44 -1.85
N LYS A 133 -1.82 11.33 -2.78
CA LYS A 133 -1.51 12.75 -2.64
C LYS A 133 -2.80 13.51 -2.33
N PRO A 134 -2.91 14.16 -1.16
CA PRO A 134 -4.09 14.94 -0.83
C PRO A 134 -4.19 16.20 -1.70
N LYS A 135 -3.05 16.79 -2.07
CA LYS A 135 -2.90 17.96 -2.93
C LYS A 135 -1.50 18.01 -3.53
N ALA A 136 -1.27 18.87 -4.52
CA ALA A 136 0.03 19.01 -5.17
C ALA A 136 1.17 19.24 -4.15
N GLY A 137 2.24 18.46 -4.26
CA GLY A 137 3.43 18.56 -3.41
C GLY A 137 3.38 17.78 -2.10
N PHE A 138 2.23 17.21 -1.71
CA PHE A 138 2.06 16.48 -0.45
C PHE A 138 1.84 14.99 -0.69
N TYR A 139 2.34 14.15 0.22
CA TYR A 139 2.07 12.72 0.28
C TYR A 139 1.40 12.40 1.62
N ALA A 140 0.42 11.51 1.59
CA ALA A 140 -0.25 11.02 2.78
C ALA A 140 -0.45 9.50 2.69
N ILE A 141 -0.70 8.89 3.84
CA ILE A 141 -1.10 7.49 3.96
C ILE A 141 -2.33 7.41 4.86
N MET A 142 -3.33 6.66 4.40
CA MET A 142 -4.52 6.33 5.18
C MET A 142 -4.40 4.89 5.64
N TYR A 143 -4.36 4.67 6.95
CA TYR A 143 -4.38 3.33 7.55
C TYR A 143 -5.83 2.93 7.87
N ILE A 144 -6.22 1.74 7.44
CA ILE A 144 -7.55 1.17 7.64
C ILE A 144 -7.33 -0.15 8.38
N CYS A 145 -7.63 -0.14 9.67
CA CYS A 145 -7.20 -1.20 10.56
C CYS A 145 -8.39 -1.89 11.23
N THR A 146 -8.42 -3.20 11.14
CA THR A 146 -9.34 -4.08 11.88
C THR A 146 -8.75 -4.50 13.22
N THR A 147 -7.43 -4.43 13.38
CA THR A 147 -6.75 -4.80 14.64
C THR A 147 -6.99 -3.75 15.74
N PRO A 148 -7.54 -4.12 16.93
CA PRO A 148 -7.89 -3.16 17.98
C PRO A 148 -6.73 -2.30 18.49
N SER A 149 -5.51 -2.86 18.59
CA SER A 149 -4.33 -2.10 19.04
C SER A 149 -3.98 -0.91 18.14
N PHE A 150 -4.44 -0.91 16.89
CA PHE A 150 -4.21 0.16 15.93
C PHE A 150 -5.25 1.28 16.00
N GLN A 151 -6.26 1.15 16.86
CA GLN A 151 -7.24 2.22 17.09
C GLN A 151 -6.69 3.35 17.98
N ASN A 152 -5.55 3.13 18.64
CA ASN A 152 -4.90 4.15 19.46
C ASN A 152 -4.11 5.14 18.57
N ARG A 153 -4.44 6.43 18.69
CA ARG A 153 -3.74 7.55 18.03
C ARG A 153 -2.23 7.54 18.28
N ASP A 154 -1.80 7.37 19.53
CA ASP A 154 -0.39 7.48 19.94
C ASP A 154 0.45 6.36 19.32
N PHE A 155 -0.18 5.22 19.01
CA PHE A 155 0.47 4.13 18.30
C PHE A 155 1.02 4.61 16.96
N TRP A 156 0.20 5.27 16.15
CA TRP A 156 0.61 5.69 14.81
C TRP A 156 1.60 6.85 14.82
N GLN A 157 1.44 7.81 15.73
CA GLN A 157 2.42 8.90 15.89
C GLN A 157 3.81 8.40 16.27
N THR A 158 3.89 7.28 17.01
CA THR A 158 5.16 6.70 17.44
C THR A 158 5.75 5.75 16.40
N ASN A 159 4.91 5.01 15.66
CA ASN A 159 5.34 3.87 14.86
C ASN A 159 5.29 4.09 13.35
N ALA A 160 4.55 5.08 12.84
CA ALA A 160 4.54 5.41 11.42
C ALA A 160 5.65 6.42 11.08
N PRO A 161 6.33 6.28 9.93
CA PRO A 161 7.38 7.20 9.49
C PRO A 161 6.75 8.41 8.77
N VAL A 162 5.76 9.04 9.40
CA VAL A 162 5.04 10.20 8.88
C VAL A 162 5.01 11.28 9.96
N ASP A 163 5.14 12.54 9.54
CA ASP A 163 5.36 13.65 10.47
C ASP A 163 4.12 13.99 11.30
N GLU A 164 2.96 14.10 10.64
CA GLU A 164 1.72 14.58 11.25
C GLU A 164 0.58 13.57 11.07
N LEU A 165 -0.14 13.29 12.16
CA LEU A 165 -1.44 12.63 12.11
C LEU A 165 -2.54 13.69 11.94
N VAL A 166 -3.11 13.74 10.73
CA VAL A 166 -4.15 14.72 10.37
C VAL A 166 -5.53 14.34 10.92
N SER A 167 -5.90 13.06 10.88
CA SER A 167 -7.18 12.56 11.42
C SER A 167 -7.07 11.11 11.88
N ASN A 168 -7.86 10.73 12.89
CA ASN A 168 -8.07 9.36 13.35
C ASN A 168 -9.52 8.87 13.13
N GLU A 169 -10.38 9.70 12.55
CA GLU A 169 -11.76 9.37 12.19
C GLU A 169 -11.98 9.68 10.69
N ILE A 170 -12.77 8.84 10.02
CA ILE A 170 -13.24 9.10 8.65
C ILE A 170 -14.59 9.80 8.80
N PHE A 171 -14.76 10.93 8.12
CA PHE A 171 -15.97 11.79 8.17
C PHE A 171 -17.27 11.03 7.95
#